data_AF-A0A2G6CHC9-F1
#
_entry.id   AF-A0A2G6CHC9-F1
#
_cell.length_a   1.000
_cell.length_b   1.000
_cell.length_c   1.000
_cell.angle_alpha   90.00
_cell.angle_beta   90.00
_cell.angle_gamma   90.00
#
_symmetry.space_group_name_H-M   'P 1'
#
loop_
_entity.id
_entity.type
_entity.pdbx_description
1 polymer ?
#
loop_
_entity_poly.entity_id
_entity_poly.type
_entity_poly.pdbx_seq_one_letter_code
_entity_poly.pdbx_strand_id
1 'polypeptide(L)'
;MVAARKGAEPLPFTTDGCSGGMSTVWRGLAEALPDLATGIGTHPPWEGCCVTHDQAYHDAAGATTAKASFAARLRADRALRDCVAAWETGLPPSGQQALADAMYHAVRSGGGPCTGLPWRWGYGLPRCAGFGTTD
;
A
#
# COMPACT_ATOMS: atom_id res chain seq x y z
N MET A 1 4.59 -15.13 10.50
CA MET A 1 4.50 -15.69 9.13
C MET A 1 5.14 -14.70 8.16
N VAL A 2 5.77 -15.18 7.08
CA VAL A 2 6.69 -14.39 6.25
C VAL A 2 6.34 -14.63 4.79
N ALA A 3 6.25 -13.57 3.97
CA ALA A 3 6.36 -13.71 2.53
C ALA A 3 7.86 -13.74 2.20
N ALA A 4 8.46 -14.94 2.26
CA ALA A 4 9.87 -15.11 1.90
C ALA A 4 9.93 -15.58 0.46
N ARG A 5 10.70 -14.88 -0.40
CA ARG A 5 11.05 -15.40 -1.72
C ARG A 5 11.99 -16.59 -1.55
N LYS A 6 11.49 -17.81 -1.70
CA LYS A 6 12.34 -18.99 -1.92
C LYS A 6 12.29 -19.36 -3.39
N GLY A 7 13.17 -18.74 -4.19
CA GLY A 7 13.38 -19.10 -5.60
C GLY A 7 12.26 -18.71 -6.59
N ALA A 8 11.19 -18.04 -6.15
CA ALA A 8 10.12 -17.59 -7.03
C ALA A 8 10.35 -16.15 -7.51
N GLU A 9 10.22 -15.93 -8.82
CA GLU A 9 10.08 -14.60 -9.39
C GLU A 9 8.68 -14.05 -9.06
N PRO A 10 8.55 -12.76 -8.73
CA PRO A 10 7.25 -12.13 -8.60
C PRO A 10 6.46 -12.17 -9.90
N LEU A 11 5.14 -12.27 -9.79
CA LEU A 11 4.22 -11.98 -10.89
C LEU A 11 4.45 -10.56 -11.44
N PRO A 12 3.86 -10.19 -12.60
CA PRO A 12 3.88 -8.80 -13.05
C PRO A 12 3.28 -7.84 -12.02
N PHE A 13 3.90 -6.67 -11.86
CA PHE A 13 3.43 -5.66 -10.92
C PHE A 13 2.03 -5.15 -11.31
N THR A 14 1.16 -5.06 -10.31
CA THR A 14 -0.18 -4.45 -10.41
C THR A 14 -0.39 -3.52 -9.23
N THR A 15 -1.16 -2.45 -9.38
CA THR A 15 -1.55 -1.53 -8.30
C THR A 15 -3.01 -1.13 -8.45
N ASP A 16 -3.70 -0.94 -7.32
CA ASP A 16 -5.04 -0.34 -7.28
C ASP A 16 -5.01 1.14 -6.85
N GLY A 17 -3.82 1.73 -6.76
CA GLY A 17 -3.55 3.05 -6.20
C GLY A 17 -3.37 2.93 -4.69
N CYS A 18 -4.17 3.67 -3.93
CA CYS A 18 -4.27 3.46 -2.50
C CYS A 18 -5.31 2.38 -2.22
N SER A 19 -4.84 1.22 -1.75
CA SER A 19 -5.61 0.01 -1.57
C SER A 19 -6.79 0.14 -0.59
N GLY A 20 -7.63 -0.91 -0.54
CA GLY A 20 -8.88 -0.88 0.22
C GLY A 20 -9.98 -0.06 -0.45
N GLY A 21 -9.82 0.20 -1.76
CA GLY A 21 -10.79 0.94 -2.57
C GLY A 21 -10.70 2.47 -2.45
N MET A 22 -9.71 3.01 -1.72
CA MET A 22 -9.62 4.45 -1.48
C MET A 22 -9.50 5.26 -2.76
N SER A 23 -8.61 4.84 -3.66
CA SER A 23 -8.43 5.49 -4.97
C SER A 23 -9.67 5.37 -5.86
N THR A 24 -10.39 4.24 -5.81
CA THR A 24 -11.62 4.04 -6.57
C THR A 24 -12.76 4.93 -6.05
N VAL A 25 -12.93 5.00 -4.73
CA VAL A 25 -13.94 5.87 -4.11
C VAL A 25 -13.66 7.33 -4.39
N TRP A 26 -12.38 7.76 -4.33
CA TRP A 26 -11.99 9.12 -4.67
C TRP A 26 -12.39 9.50 -6.09
N ARG A 27 -12.04 8.66 -7.08
CA ARG A 27 -12.41 8.88 -8.48
C ARG A 27 -13.92 8.94 -8.67
N GLY A 28 -14.68 8.04 -8.04
CA GLY A 28 -16.14 8.03 -8.12
C GLY A 28 -16.77 9.31 -7.53
N LEU A 29 -16.22 9.84 -6.43
CA LEU A 29 -16.67 11.12 -5.88
C LEU A 29 -16.33 12.30 -6.79
N ALA A 30 -15.11 12.32 -7.35
CA ALA A 30 -14.68 13.35 -8.28
C ALA A 30 -15.54 13.37 -9.57
N GLU A 31 -15.93 12.19 -10.07
CA GLU A 31 -16.82 12.06 -11.21
C GLU A 31 -18.26 12.51 -10.88
N ALA A 32 -18.78 12.14 -9.71
CA ALA A 32 -20.13 12.50 -9.29
C ALA A 32 -20.27 13.98 -8.92
N LEU A 33 -19.19 14.65 -8.50
CA LEU A 33 -19.18 16.03 -8.01
C LEU A 33 -18.03 16.84 -8.68
N PRO A 34 -18.19 17.30 -9.93
CA PRO A 34 -17.13 17.98 -10.67
C PRO A 34 -16.59 19.27 -10.01
N ASP A 35 -17.47 20.01 -9.31
CA ASP A 35 -17.07 21.21 -8.56
C ASP A 35 -16.13 20.86 -7.40
N LEU A 36 -16.37 19.72 -6.74
CA LEU A 36 -15.47 19.19 -5.70
C LEU A 36 -14.13 18.76 -6.32
N ALA A 37 -14.17 18.07 -7.46
CA ALA A 37 -12.98 17.62 -8.17
C ALA A 37 -12.05 18.76 -8.57
N THR A 38 -12.59 19.95 -8.85
CA THR A 38 -11.79 21.17 -9.12
C THR A 38 -10.92 21.56 -7.91
N GLY A 39 -11.41 21.32 -6.69
CA GLY A 39 -10.69 21.62 -5.46
C GLY A 39 -9.76 20.50 -4.98
N ILE A 40 -10.17 19.23 -5.10
CA ILE A 40 -9.43 18.09 -4.51
C ILE A 40 -8.63 17.27 -5.54
N GLY A 41 -8.84 17.51 -6.84
CA GLY A 41 -8.28 16.71 -7.93
C GLY A 41 -9.06 15.41 -8.19
N THR A 42 -8.81 14.79 -9.34
CA THR A 42 -9.45 13.53 -9.75
C THR A 42 -8.86 12.28 -9.07
N HIS A 43 -7.73 12.42 -8.39
CA HIS A 43 -7.04 11.38 -7.64
C HIS A 43 -6.61 11.90 -6.26
N PRO A 44 -6.41 11.03 -5.26
CA PRO A 44 -5.76 11.43 -4.03
C PRO A 44 -4.39 12.06 -4.35
N PRO A 45 -4.04 13.25 -3.83
CA PRO A 45 -2.75 13.88 -4.11
C PRO A 45 -1.56 12.96 -3.82
N TRP A 46 -1.68 12.13 -2.78
CA TRP A 46 -0.65 11.18 -2.37
C TRP A 46 -0.73 9.79 -3.04
N GLU A 47 -1.52 9.61 -4.10
CA GLU A 47 -1.67 8.29 -4.77
C GLU A 47 -0.32 7.71 -5.22
N GLY A 48 0.63 8.56 -5.64
CA GLY A 48 1.99 8.13 -5.99
C GLY A 48 2.77 7.50 -4.82
N CYS A 49 2.52 7.91 -3.58
CA CYS A 49 3.10 7.27 -2.40
C CYS A 49 2.58 5.84 -2.23
N CYS A 50 1.28 5.63 -2.48
CA CYS A 50 0.66 4.31 -2.42
C CYS A 50 1.21 3.39 -3.51
N VAL A 51 1.35 3.87 -4.75
CA VAL A 51 1.94 3.08 -5.85
C VAL A 51 3.39 2.67 -5.53
N THR A 52 4.18 3.56 -4.91
CA THR A 52 5.55 3.23 -4.47
C THR A 52 5.55 2.19 -3.33
N HIS A 53 4.61 2.29 -2.41
CA HIS A 53 4.42 1.31 -1.33
C HIS A 53 4.01 -0.06 -1.88
N ASP A 54 3.08 -0.10 -2.84
CA ASP A 54 2.65 -1.29 -3.55
C ASP A 54 3.83 -2.00 -4.22
N GLN A 55 4.78 -1.28 -4.82
CA GLN A 55 5.97 -1.89 -5.42
C GLN A 55 6.79 -2.67 -4.39
N ALA A 56 7.00 -2.09 -3.20
CA ALA A 56 7.69 -2.77 -2.12
C ALA A 56 6.87 -3.96 -1.56
N TYR A 57 5.55 -3.81 -1.51
CA TYR A 57 4.63 -4.85 -1.04
C TYR A 57 4.53 -6.02 -2.01
N HIS A 58 4.43 -5.75 -3.31
CA HIS A 58 4.32 -6.74 -4.37
C HIS A 58 5.39 -7.81 -4.24
N ASP A 59 6.60 -7.34 -4.02
CA ASP A 59 7.81 -8.10 -4.25
C ASP A 59 8.52 -8.41 -2.90
N ALA A 60 7.91 -8.01 -1.78
CA ALA A 60 8.43 -8.09 -0.42
C ALA A 60 9.79 -7.39 -0.23
N ALA A 61 10.05 -6.34 -1.01
CA ALA A 61 11.32 -5.62 -1.15
C ALA A 61 12.52 -6.57 -1.28
N GLY A 62 12.34 -7.65 -2.03
CA GLY A 62 13.37 -8.69 -2.25
C GLY A 62 13.78 -9.49 -1.01
N ALA A 63 13.05 -9.43 0.10
CA ALA A 63 13.45 -10.10 1.33
C ALA A 63 13.35 -11.63 1.24
N THR A 64 14.43 -12.33 1.61
CA THR A 64 14.52 -13.80 1.57
C THR A 64 14.47 -14.47 2.93
N THR A 65 14.53 -13.69 4.03
CA THR A 65 14.47 -14.21 5.40
C THR A 65 13.35 -13.55 6.20
N ALA A 66 12.86 -14.22 7.24
CA ALA A 66 11.86 -13.69 8.17
C ALA A 66 12.21 -12.31 8.73
N LYS A 67 13.44 -12.18 9.24
CA LYS A 67 13.95 -10.95 9.83
C LYS A 67 14.07 -9.84 8.80
N ALA A 68 14.60 -10.14 7.61
CA ALA A 68 14.70 -9.16 6.52
C ALA A 68 13.32 -8.71 6.06
N SER A 69 12.36 -9.62 5.94
CA SER A 69 10.99 -9.32 5.50
C SER A 69 10.25 -8.45 6.51
N PHE A 70 10.36 -8.74 7.80
CA PHE A 70 9.77 -7.89 8.83
C PHE A 70 10.35 -6.47 8.79
N ALA A 71 11.68 -6.36 8.68
CA ALA A 71 12.36 -5.07 8.61
C ALA A 71 12.02 -4.31 7.31
N ALA A 72 11.92 -5.01 6.18
CA ALA A 72 11.55 -4.46 4.89
C ALA A 72 10.13 -3.88 4.90
N ARG A 73 9.16 -4.66 5.38
CA ARG A 73 7.78 -4.19 5.50
C ARG A 73 7.68 -2.96 6.39
N LEU A 74 8.34 -2.98 7.55
CA LEU A 74 8.35 -1.86 8.47
C LEU A 74 8.98 -0.59 7.84
N ARG A 75 10.02 -0.75 6.99
CA ARG A 75 10.58 0.36 6.22
C ARG A 75 9.62 0.86 5.16
N ALA A 76 8.96 -0.02 4.41
CA ALA A 76 7.98 0.35 3.40
C ALA A 76 6.81 1.14 4.03
N ASP A 77 6.26 0.66 5.15
CA ASP A 77 5.16 1.32 5.87
C ASP A 77 5.56 2.71 6.36
N ARG A 78 6.80 2.87 6.89
CA ARG A 78 7.31 4.19 7.27
C ARG A 78 7.58 5.11 6.09
N ALA A 79 8.12 4.58 4.99
CA ALA A 79 8.33 5.36 3.78
C ALA A 79 7.00 5.89 3.22
N LEU A 80 5.93 5.09 3.27
CA LEU A 80 4.58 5.55 2.94
C LEU A 80 4.13 6.71 3.84
N ARG A 81 4.26 6.55 5.16
CA ARG A 81 3.95 7.60 6.14
C ARG A 81 4.68 8.90 5.82
N ASP A 82 5.99 8.83 5.66
CA ASP A 82 6.84 10.00 5.45
C ASP A 82 6.53 10.67 4.10
N CYS A 83 6.28 9.88 3.05
CA CYS A 83 5.83 10.37 1.75
C CYS A 83 4.49 11.08 1.85
N VAL A 84 3.48 10.47 2.48
CA VAL A 84 2.15 11.08 2.69
C VAL A 84 2.28 12.36 3.51
N ALA A 85 3.08 12.39 4.58
CA ALA A 85 3.26 13.57 5.41
C ALA A 85 3.86 14.77 4.65
N ALA A 86 4.61 14.51 3.57
CA ALA A 86 5.21 15.54 2.72
C ALA A 86 4.26 16.12 1.66
N TRP A 87 3.07 15.54 1.47
CA TRP A 87 2.08 16.07 0.52
C TRP A 87 1.32 17.27 1.09
N GLU A 88 1.03 18.24 0.22
CA GLU A 88 0.17 19.38 0.53
C GLU A 88 -1.27 19.05 0.15
N THR A 89 -2.17 19.00 1.14
CA THR A 89 -3.58 18.63 0.96
C THR A 89 -4.56 19.74 1.39
N GLY A 90 -4.05 20.92 1.74
CA GLY A 90 -4.82 22.00 2.37
C GLY A 90 -5.16 21.77 3.84
N LEU A 91 -4.81 20.61 4.41
CA LEU A 91 -4.89 20.35 5.84
C LEU A 91 -3.83 21.17 6.61
N PRO A 92 -4.10 21.57 7.87
CA PRO A 92 -3.05 22.09 8.74
C PRO A 92 -1.97 21.01 8.96
N PRO A 93 -0.73 21.38 9.34
CA PRO A 93 0.37 20.41 9.49
C PRO A 93 0.04 19.22 10.41
N SER A 94 -0.71 19.46 11.50
CA SER A 94 -1.17 18.39 12.40
C SER A 94 -2.18 17.45 11.74
N GLY A 95 -3.05 17.97 10.86
CA GLY A 95 -4.00 17.18 10.07
C GLY A 95 -3.28 16.33 9.02
N GLN A 96 -2.28 16.90 8.34
CA GLN A 96 -1.44 16.15 7.39
C GLN A 96 -0.68 15.02 8.08
N GLN A 97 -0.11 15.29 9.26
CA GLN A 97 0.56 14.25 10.05
C GLN A 97 -0.41 13.17 10.53
N ALA A 98 -1.62 13.53 10.97
CA ALA A 98 -2.63 12.57 11.38
C ALA A 98 -3.08 11.66 10.22
N LEU A 99 -3.22 12.21 9.01
CA LEU A 99 -3.49 11.44 7.80
C LEU A 99 -2.36 10.43 7.51
N ALA A 100 -1.11 10.88 7.57
CA ALA A 100 0.05 10.02 7.38
C ALA A 100 0.12 8.89 8.43
N ASP A 101 -0.14 9.20 9.70
CA ASP A 101 -0.16 8.23 10.79
C ASP A 101 -1.29 7.21 10.63
N ALA A 102 -2.48 7.67 10.22
CA ALA A 102 -3.61 6.80 9.92
C ALA A 102 -3.25 5.82 8.78
N MET A 103 -2.61 6.32 7.71
CA MET A 103 -2.16 5.48 6.60
C MET A 103 -1.15 4.42 7.07
N TYR A 104 -0.15 4.81 7.87
CA TYR A 104 0.83 3.88 8.47
C TYR A 104 0.14 2.77 9.27
N HIS A 105 -0.81 3.13 10.14
CA HIS A 105 -1.49 2.15 10.98
C HIS A 105 -2.42 1.24 10.18
N ALA A 106 -3.05 1.74 9.12
CA ALA A 106 -3.86 0.96 8.20
C ALA A 106 -3.03 -0.12 7.49
N VAL A 107 -1.91 0.24 6.85
CA VAL A 107 -1.06 -0.74 6.14
C VAL A 107 -0.36 -1.69 7.10
N ARG A 108 0.00 -1.22 8.32
CA ARG A 108 0.67 -2.06 9.31
C ARG A 108 -0.25 -3.15 9.86
N SER A 109 -1.55 -2.85 10.02
CA SER A 109 -2.55 -3.81 10.50
C SER A 109 -3.14 -4.67 9.37
N GLY A 110 -3.53 -4.07 8.25
CA GLY A 110 -4.20 -4.75 7.13
C GLY A 110 -3.25 -5.42 6.13
N GLY A 111 -2.02 -4.93 5.98
CA GLY A 111 -1.06 -5.39 4.97
C GLY A 111 -0.26 -6.65 5.33
N GLY A 112 -0.73 -7.47 6.27
CA GLY A 112 -0.01 -8.66 6.72
C GLY A 112 0.28 -9.66 5.59
N PRO A 113 1.40 -10.41 5.65
CA PRO A 113 1.59 -11.56 4.75
C PRO A 113 0.57 -12.66 5.07
N CYS A 114 0.37 -13.58 4.13
CA CYS A 114 -0.49 -14.75 4.31
C CYS A 114 -1.97 -14.42 4.60
N THR A 115 -2.44 -13.27 4.17
CA THR A 115 -3.88 -12.93 4.17
C THR A 115 -4.46 -13.23 2.79
N GLY A 116 -5.78 -13.39 2.69
CA GLY A 116 -6.49 -13.49 1.41
C GLY A 116 -6.63 -12.15 0.67
N LEU A 117 -6.02 -11.07 1.19
CA LEU A 117 -6.17 -9.73 0.65
C LEU A 117 -5.27 -9.55 -0.60
N PRO A 118 -5.76 -8.88 -1.65
CA PRO A 118 -4.99 -8.70 -2.88
C PRO A 118 -3.81 -7.73 -2.72
N TRP A 119 -3.82 -6.86 -1.71
CA TRP A 119 -2.75 -5.92 -1.34
C TRP A 119 -1.86 -6.41 -0.17
N ARG A 120 -1.82 -7.72 0.11
CA ARG A 120 -1.00 -8.29 1.19
C ARG A 120 0.50 -8.03 0.99
N TRP A 121 1.28 -8.04 2.06
CA TRP A 121 2.74 -8.10 1.93
C TRP A 121 3.18 -9.36 1.16
N GLY A 122 3.92 -9.16 0.06
CA GLY A 122 4.32 -10.16 -0.91
C GLY A 122 3.20 -10.58 -1.86
N TYR A 123 2.32 -9.67 -2.30
CA TYR A 123 1.15 -10.09 -3.09
C TYR A 123 1.48 -10.66 -4.47
N GLY A 124 2.63 -10.29 -5.05
CA GLY A 124 3.17 -10.87 -6.27
C GLY A 124 3.89 -12.20 -6.08
N LEU A 125 4.05 -12.66 -4.83
CA LEU A 125 4.69 -13.93 -4.50
C LEU A 125 3.66 -15.03 -4.24
N PRO A 126 4.05 -16.32 -4.37
CA PRO A 126 3.19 -17.44 -4.01
C PRO A 126 2.57 -17.28 -2.62
N ARG A 127 1.32 -17.72 -2.49
CA ARG A 127 0.60 -17.66 -1.21
C ARG A 127 1.24 -18.59 -0.19
N CYS A 128 1.05 -18.26 1.08
CA CYS A 128 1.57 -19.08 2.17
C CYS A 128 0.85 -20.43 2.21
N ALA A 129 1.58 -21.49 2.55
CA ALA A 129 1.03 -22.83 2.72
C ALA A 129 -0.17 -22.79 3.68
N GLY A 130 -1.30 -23.39 3.27
CA GLY A 130 -2.54 -23.43 4.06
C GLY A 130 -3.60 -22.40 3.70
N PHE A 131 -3.35 -21.45 2.79
CA PHE A 131 -4.35 -20.49 2.30
C PHE A 131 -4.69 -20.62 0.78
N GLY A 132 -4.26 -21.72 0.14
CA GLY A 132 -4.61 -22.19 -1.23
C GLY A 132 -4.15 -21.29 -2.40
N THR A 133 -3.75 -21.79 -3.57
CA THR A 133 -3.22 -23.09 -4.02
C THR A 133 -1.82 -22.83 -4.58
N THR A 134 -0.95 -23.83 -4.43
CA THR A 134 0.20 -24.03 -5.31
C THR A 134 -0.29 -24.15 -6.73
N ASP A 135 0.16 -23.25 -7.61
CA ASP A 135 0.42 -23.51 -9.04
C ASP A 135 1.59 -22.60 -9.44
#